data_AF-A0A659XY47-F1
#
_entry.id   AF-A0A659XY47-F1
#
_cell.length_a   1.000
_cell.length_b   1.000
_cell.length_c   1.000
_cell.angle_alpha   90.00
_cell.angle_beta   90.00
_cell.angle_gamma   90.00
#
_symmetry.space_group_name_H-M   'P 1'
#
loop_
_entity.id
_entity.type
_entity.pdbx_description
1 polymer ?
#
loop_
_entity_poly.entity_id
_entity_poly.type
_entity_poly.pdbx_seq_one_letter_code
_entity_poly.pdbx_strand_id
1 'polypeptide(L)' 'MTCLPAQTEKKLGLVIDLDTCVGCQACVTACKEWNTGGHMAPLTDIDPYGGRVDGVWFNRVHSYEH' A
#
# COMPACT_ATOMS: atom_id res chain seq x y z
N MET A 1 -13.43 4.60 5.26
CA MET A 1 -12.45 5.51 4.60
C MET A 1 -12.39 6.75 5.47
N THR A 2 -11.25 7.03 6.12
CA THR A 2 -11.10 8.19 7.00
C THR A 2 -10.98 9.47 6.16
N CYS A 3 -11.63 10.55 6.61
CA CYS A 3 -11.60 11.84 5.92
C CYS A 3 -10.24 12.52 6.13
N LEU A 4 -9.70 13.16 5.09
CA LEU A 4 -8.49 13.99 5.21
C LEU A 4 -8.81 15.27 5.99
N PRO A 5 -7.84 15.82 6.77
CA PRO A 5 -8.02 17.09 7.47
C PRO A 5 -8.13 18.26 6.47
N ALA A 6 -8.94 19.26 6.83
CA ALA A 6 -9.16 20.44 5.98
C ALA A 6 -7.92 21.35 5.85
N GLN A 7 -7.09 21.41 6.89
CA GLN A 7 -5.84 22.17 6.91
C GLN A 7 -4.77 21.40 7.71
N THR A 8 -3.51 21.61 7.34
CA THR A 8 -2.33 21.03 8.00
C THR A 8 -1.32 22.15 8.23
N GLU A 9 -0.62 22.15 9.37
CA GLU A 9 0.45 23.14 9.66
C GLU A 9 1.60 23.08 8.66
N LYS A 10 1.89 21.88 8.13
CA LYS A 10 2.93 21.65 7.13
C LYS A 10 2.39 20.78 5.99
N LYS A 11 2.67 21.18 4.74
CA LYS A 11 2.42 20.36 3.56
C LYS A 11 3.63 19.49 3.27
N LEU A 12 3.41 18.18 3.16
CA LEU A 12 4.44 17.23 2.73
C LEU A 12 4.25 16.93 1.25
N GLY A 13 5.35 16.77 0.52
CA GLY A 13 5.36 16.36 -0.88
C GLY A 13 6.24 15.13 -1.06
N LEU A 14 5.81 14.22 -1.93
CA LEU A 14 6.56 13.05 -2.37
C LEU A 14 6.83 13.20 -3.87
N VAL A 15 8.10 13.11 -4.27
CA VAL A 15 8.52 13.11 -5.67
C VAL A 15 9.20 11.78 -5.95
N ILE A 16 8.80 11.14 -7.05
CA ILE A 16 9.37 9.88 -7.51
C ILE A 16 10.00 10.12 -8.87
N ASP A 17 11.29 9.85 -8.97
CA ASP A 17 12.01 9.86 -10.24
C ASP A 17 11.69 8.58 -11.03
N LEU A 18 11.07 8.74 -12.19
CA LEU A 18 10.68 7.63 -13.06
C LEU A 18 11.82 7.10 -13.93
N ASP A 19 12.90 7.87 -14.11
CA ASP A 19 14.08 7.40 -14.85
C ASP A 19 14.91 6.43 -13.98
N THR A 20 14.90 6.63 -12.66
CA THR A 20 15.54 5.73 -11.69
C THR A 20 14.63 4.57 -11.26
N CYS A 21 13.31 4.72 -11.36
CA CYS A 21 12.37 3.71 -10.89
C CYS A 21 12.35 2.46 -11.80
N VAL A 22 12.96 1.36 -11.33
CA VAL A 22 13.01 0.09 -12.06
C VAL A 22 11.82 -0.86 -11.78
N GLY A 23 10.82 -0.40 -11.02
CA GLY A 23 9.65 -1.23 -10.71
C GLY A 23 9.91 -2.44 -9.80
N CYS A 24 10.97 -2.43 -8.99
CA CYS A 24 11.36 -3.57 -8.14
C CYS A 24 10.42 -3.89 -6.96
N GLN A 25 9.35 -3.11 -6.77
CA GLN A 25 8.36 -3.29 -5.70
C GLN A 25 8.90 -3.18 -4.25
N ALA A 26 10.14 -2.72 -4.05
CA ALA A 26 10.71 -2.57 -2.71
C ALA A 26 9.94 -1.54 -1.84
N CYS A 27 9.54 -0.41 -2.43
CA CYS A 27 8.81 0.64 -1.72
C CYS A 27 7.43 0.18 -1.20
N VAL A 28 6.69 -0.57 -2.02
CA VAL A 28 5.37 -1.10 -1.63
C VAL A 28 5.49 -2.24 -0.63
N THR A 29 6.53 -3.08 -0.74
CA THR A 29 6.81 -4.16 0.21
C THR A 29 7.12 -3.59 1.60
N ALA A 30 8.00 -2.58 1.68
CA ALA A 30 8.34 -1.93 2.94
C ALA A 30 7.13 -1.22 3.58
N CYS A 31 6.29 -0.55 2.77
CA CYS A 31 5.06 0.05 3.25
C CYS A 31 4.11 -0.99 3.86
N LYS A 32 3.91 -2.13 3.17
CA LYS A 32 3.11 -3.24 3.69
C LYS A 32 3.68 -3.77 4.99
N GLU A 33 4.96 -4.11 5.03
CA GLU A 33 5.62 -4.68 6.21
C GLU A 33 5.45 -3.77 7.44
N TRP A 34 5.74 -2.47 7.29
CA TRP A 34 5.59 -1.51 8.37
C TRP A 34 4.14 -1.43 8.89
N ASN A 35 3.16 -1.43 8.00
CA ASN A 35 1.75 -1.31 8.37
C ASN A 35 1.09 -2.64 8.80
N THR A 36 1.77 -3.77 8.63
CA THR A 36 1.26 -5.14 8.95
C THR A 36 2.00 -5.80 10.12
N GLY A 37 3.22 -5.38 10.42
CA GLY A 37 4.06 -6.01 11.44
C GLY A 37 3.63 -5.74 12.89
N GLY A 38 2.62 -4.89 13.10
CA GLY A 38 2.14 -4.53 14.44
C GLY A 38 1.27 -5.61 15.09
N HIS A 39 1.25 -5.63 16.42
CA HIS A 39 0.47 -6.56 17.25
C HIS A 39 -1.07 -6.50 17.02
N MET A 40 -1.54 -5.41 16.40
CA MET A 40 -2.95 -5.14 16.04
C MET A 40 -3.14 -5.00 14.52
N ALA A 41 -2.23 -5.54 13.71
CA ALA A 41 -2.17 -5.27 12.28
C ALA A 41 -2.38 -6.48 11.34
N PRO A 42 -3.20 -7.52 11.64
CA PRO A 42 -3.65 -8.39 10.57
C PRO A 42 -4.56 -7.57 9.66
N LEU A 43 -4.05 -7.23 8.47
CA LEU A 43 -4.86 -6.61 7.43
C LEU A 43 -5.98 -7.59 7.05
N THR A 44 -7.20 -7.08 6.93
CA THR A 44 -8.33 -7.89 6.48
C THR A 44 -8.06 -8.44 5.09
N ASP A 45 -8.09 -9.77 4.95
CA ASP A 45 -8.01 -10.48 3.67
C ASP A 45 -9.02 -11.63 3.70
N ILE A 46 -10.15 -11.42 3.06
CA ILE A 46 -11.32 -12.30 3.02
C ILE A 46 -11.30 -13.03 1.69
N ASP A 47 -11.37 -14.37 1.78
CA ASP A 47 -11.34 -15.26 0.62
C ASP A 47 -10.17 -14.99 -0.36
N PRO A 48 -8.90 -14.97 0.12
CA PRO A 48 -7.76 -14.49 -0.67
C PRO A 48 -7.46 -15.30 -1.93
N TYR A 49 -7.96 -16.54 -2.02
CA TYR A 49 -7.75 -17.46 -3.15
C TYR A 49 -9.05 -17.85 -3.87
N GLY A 50 -10.18 -17.24 -3.53
CA GLY A 50 -11.47 -17.51 -4.16
C GLY A 50 -11.79 -16.58 -5.34
N GLY A 51 -12.99 -16.76 -5.92
CA GLY A 51 -13.43 -15.98 -7.09
C GLY A 51 -13.83 -14.54 -6.80
N ARG A 52 -13.96 -14.15 -5.51
CA ARG A 52 -14.34 -12.81 -5.06
C ARG A 52 -13.47 -12.38 -3.89
N VAL A 53 -12.20 -12.13 -4.21
CA VAL A 53 -11.23 -11.59 -3.25
C VAL A 53 -11.70 -10.26 -2.67
N ASP A 54 -11.66 -10.11 -1.35
CA ASP A 54 -11.95 -8.86 -0.64
C ASP A 54 -10.91 -8.62 0.45
N GLY A 55 -10.44 -7.39 0.63
CA GLY A 55 -9.40 -7.10 1.60
C GLY A 55 -8.65 -5.81 1.35
N VAL A 56 -7.64 -5.56 2.18
CA VAL A 56 -6.84 -4.34 2.06
C VAL A 56 -6.03 -4.37 0.77
N TRP A 57 -6.07 -3.26 0.01
CA TRP A 57 -5.41 -3.12 -1.29
C TRP A 57 -3.94 -3.58 -1.31
N PHE A 58 -3.14 -3.16 -0.32
CA PHE A 58 -1.72 -3.53 -0.25
C PHE A 58 -1.45 -4.95 0.31
N ASN A 59 -2.49 -5.78 0.52
CA ASN A 59 -2.28 -7.22 0.64
C ASN A 59 -1.72 -7.83 -0.66
N ARG A 60 -1.98 -7.20 -1.80
CA ARG A 60 -1.57 -7.65 -3.12
C ARG A 60 -0.66 -6.60 -3.75
N VAL A 61 0.63 -6.90 -3.86
CA VAL A 61 1.55 -6.11 -4.68
C VAL A 61 1.32 -6.56 -6.12
N HIS A 62 0.52 -5.79 -6.85
CA HIS A 62 0.22 -6.08 -8.25
C HIS A 62 1.36 -5.54 -9.11
N SER A 63 2.06 -6.44 -9.80
CA SER A 63 2.83 -6.07 -10.98
C SER A 63 1.88 -6.04 -12.17
N TYR A 64 1.77 -4.90 -12.86
CA TYR A 64 1.21 -4.89 -14.20
C TYR A 64 2.29 -5.41 -15.14
N GLU A 65 2.15 -6.64 -15.59
CA GLU A 65 2.86 -7.12 -16.77
C GLU A 65 1.96 -6.82 -17.98
N HIS A 66 2.53 -6.20 -19.01
CA HIS A 66 1.91 -6.06 -20.32
C HIS A 66 2.23 -7.28 -21.18
#